data_AF-A0A9D1M3J9-F1
#
_entry.id   AF-A0A9D1M3J9-F1
#
_cell.length_a   1.000
_cell.length_b   1.000
_cell.length_c   1.000
_cell.angle_alpha   90.00
_cell.angle_beta   90.00
_cell.angle_gamma   90.00
#
_symmetry.space_group_name_H-M   'P 1'
#
loop_
_entity.id
_entity.type
_entity.pdbx_description
1 polymer ?
#
loop_
_entity_poly.entity_id
_entity_poly.type
_entity_poly.pdbx_seq_one_letter_code
_entity_poly.pdbx_strand_id
1 'polypeptide(L)'
;MDMLADKHWAVLQNNNQLEFTLGRESYDDELTPTVYDNPALLELLNQHQIEVNPKDMLGVRVGIINKEGTDLILKFKQHMPELAKLMPYAGQYHQSVSDAGELKQTMVDVDVVALTGDYAQCRGAITTAQNLPNNDKLAIKTGGGRRNAYHRQVRMSGDPERNRKLLERLVAPELHKYFDLEADHLFVIGHENGHSLGPDNEYQRALGLYKSTVEEEKADVVSIAFMPEYVKAGVIDEETLKKIYTTWVAYRLFLKAQPLEAHRVGELIHFNFLHDNGAFWFDDEHKLHINFDKFHDVVYAMLKETIEVQLSKSSEKAKAFIDKYTKWGKESQYIAKVQNELGVKNYIWIEDNF
;
A
#
# COMPACT_ATOMS: atom_id res chain seq x y z
N MET A 1 -24.80 12.26 14.13
CA MET A 1 -24.02 11.86 15.34
C MET A 1 -22.73 11.19 14.91
N ASP A 2 -22.80 10.29 13.94
CA ASP A 2 -21.67 9.75 13.16
C ASP A 2 -20.59 10.78 12.75
N MET A 3 -20.97 11.91 12.12
CA MET A 3 -20.02 12.93 11.69
C MET A 3 -19.17 13.49 12.84
N LEU A 4 -19.78 13.70 14.02
CA LEU A 4 -19.08 14.23 15.18
C LEU A 4 -18.16 13.17 15.80
N ALA A 5 -18.62 11.90 15.82
CA ALA A 5 -17.82 10.78 16.30
C ALA A 5 -16.57 10.57 15.43
N ASP A 6 -16.72 10.58 14.11
CA ASP A 6 -15.62 10.52 13.15
C ASP A 6 -14.60 11.66 13.36
N LYS A 7 -15.09 12.90 13.46
CA LYS A 7 -14.24 14.08 13.66
C LYS A 7 -13.45 13.99 14.96
N HIS A 8 -14.07 13.48 16.03
CA HIS A 8 -13.42 13.30 17.32
C HIS A 8 -12.39 12.16 17.27
N TRP A 9 -12.74 11.01 16.68
CA TRP A 9 -11.84 9.87 16.54
C TRP A 9 -10.59 10.22 15.71
N ALA A 10 -10.78 10.97 14.61
CA ALA A 10 -9.70 11.33 13.70
C ALA A 10 -8.61 12.23 14.31
N VAL A 11 -8.87 12.93 15.42
CA VAL A 11 -7.91 13.86 16.06
C VAL A 11 -7.22 13.29 17.30
N LEU A 12 -7.53 12.06 17.70
CA LEU A 12 -6.88 11.40 18.85
C LEU A 12 -5.43 11.04 18.50
N GLN A 13 -4.42 11.55 19.21
CA GLN A 13 -3.02 11.20 18.89
C GLN A 13 -2.18 10.68 20.06
N ASN A 14 -2.47 10.99 21.34
CA ASN A 14 -1.50 10.66 22.41
C ASN A 14 -2.05 10.38 23.84
N ASN A 15 -3.37 10.29 24.05
CA ASN A 15 -3.93 10.19 25.43
C ASN A 15 -4.74 8.93 25.74
N ASN A 16 -4.96 8.04 24.77
CA ASN A 16 -5.72 6.81 24.99
C ASN A 16 -4.79 5.62 24.72
N GLN A 17 -4.76 4.65 25.63
CA GLN A 17 -4.10 3.36 25.38
C GLN A 17 -4.93 2.49 24.43
N LEU A 18 -6.23 2.77 24.29
CA LEU A 18 -7.16 1.98 23.49
C LEU A 18 -7.41 2.63 22.14
N GLU A 19 -7.22 1.87 21.07
CA GLU A 19 -7.75 2.16 19.75
C GLU A 19 -9.05 1.39 19.54
N PHE A 20 -10.17 2.11 19.51
CA PHE A 20 -11.48 1.56 19.17
C PHE A 20 -11.92 2.14 17.83
N THR A 21 -12.26 1.28 16.88
CA THR A 21 -12.66 1.70 15.53
C THR A 21 -13.95 1.00 15.14
N LEU A 22 -14.96 1.81 14.81
CA LEU A 22 -16.15 1.37 14.08
C LEU A 22 -15.94 1.74 12.59
N GLY A 23 -15.49 0.77 11.83
CA GLY A 23 -15.26 0.87 10.39
C GLY A 23 -16.54 0.95 9.59
N ARG A 24 -16.50 1.73 8.51
CA ARG A 24 -17.57 1.87 7.52
C ARG A 24 -16.96 1.82 6.13
N GLU A 25 -16.94 0.61 5.57
CA GLU A 25 -16.35 0.32 4.26
C GLU A 25 -17.41 -0.17 3.30
N SER A 26 -17.29 0.14 2.01
CA SER A 26 -18.33 -0.14 1.02
C SER A 26 -17.89 -1.09 -0.09
N TYR A 27 -16.83 -1.88 0.13
CA TYR A 27 -16.26 -2.76 -0.90
C TYR A 27 -17.25 -3.82 -1.38
N ASP A 28 -18.15 -4.29 -0.51
CA ASP A 28 -19.15 -5.31 -0.84
C ASP A 28 -20.34 -4.75 -1.63
N ASP A 29 -20.48 -3.43 -1.73
CA ASP A 29 -21.51 -2.81 -2.58
C ASP A 29 -21.00 -2.70 -4.02
N GLU A 30 -21.01 -3.83 -4.72
CA GLU A 30 -20.69 -3.91 -6.13
C GLU A 30 -21.80 -3.37 -7.04
N LEU A 31 -23.02 -3.16 -6.51
CA LEU A 31 -24.18 -2.74 -7.29
C LEU A 31 -24.19 -1.22 -7.50
N THR A 32 -23.96 -0.43 -6.45
CA THR A 32 -24.02 1.04 -6.54
C THR A 32 -23.06 1.62 -7.60
N PRO A 33 -21.81 1.13 -7.77
CA PRO A 33 -20.92 1.58 -8.84
C PRO A 33 -21.49 1.39 -10.26
N THR A 34 -22.31 0.36 -10.49
CA THR A 34 -22.89 0.09 -11.83
C THR A 34 -23.88 1.17 -12.29
N VAL A 35 -24.35 2.04 -11.39
CA VAL A 35 -25.20 3.18 -11.74
C VAL A 35 -24.51 4.10 -12.75
N TYR A 36 -23.19 4.25 -12.65
CA TYR A 36 -22.42 5.09 -13.56
C TYR A 36 -22.29 4.51 -14.98
N ASP A 37 -22.55 3.20 -15.14
CA ASP A 37 -22.60 2.54 -16.45
C ASP A 37 -23.97 2.67 -17.13
N ASN A 38 -24.94 3.31 -16.46
CA ASN A 38 -26.28 3.56 -16.99
C ASN A 38 -26.52 5.08 -17.17
N PRO A 39 -26.27 5.63 -18.38
CA PRO A 39 -26.39 7.07 -18.63
C PRO A 39 -27.79 7.64 -18.35
N ALA A 40 -28.85 6.87 -18.63
CA ALA A 40 -30.23 7.33 -18.41
C ALA A 40 -30.56 7.44 -16.91
N LEU A 41 -30.09 6.48 -16.11
CA LEU A 41 -30.24 6.52 -14.66
C LEU A 41 -29.40 7.66 -14.07
N LEU A 42 -28.16 7.83 -14.51
CA LEU A 42 -27.28 8.91 -14.05
C LEU A 42 -27.86 10.29 -14.37
N GLU A 43 -28.41 10.49 -15.57
CA GLU A 43 -29.09 11.72 -15.95
C GLU A 43 -30.28 12.02 -15.01
N LEU A 44 -31.13 11.01 -14.77
CA LEU A 44 -32.28 11.16 -13.87
C LEU A 44 -31.84 11.53 -12.45
N LEU A 45 -30.81 10.88 -11.91
CA LEU A 45 -30.27 11.17 -10.59
C LEU A 45 -29.72 12.59 -10.50
N ASN A 46 -28.99 13.04 -11.54
CA ASN A 46 -28.47 14.40 -11.63
C ASN A 46 -29.58 15.45 -11.71
N GLN A 47 -30.64 15.20 -12.49
CA GLN A 47 -31.82 16.09 -12.58
C GLN A 47 -32.48 16.27 -11.20
N HIS A 48 -32.46 15.24 -10.36
CA HIS A 48 -33.00 15.27 -9.00
C HIS A 48 -31.96 15.60 -7.91
N GLN A 49 -30.72 15.94 -8.28
CA GLN A 49 -29.63 16.25 -7.34
C GLN A 49 -29.37 15.13 -6.32
N ILE A 50 -29.50 13.87 -6.75
CA ILE A 50 -29.27 12.70 -5.90
C ILE A 50 -27.82 12.22 -6.08
N GLU A 51 -27.06 12.21 -4.99
CA GLU A 51 -25.70 11.67 -4.97
C GLU A 51 -25.72 10.14 -4.86
N VAL A 52 -24.97 9.47 -5.75
CA VAL A 52 -24.80 8.01 -5.76
C VAL A 52 -23.71 7.63 -4.75
N ASN A 53 -24.14 7.22 -3.56
CA ASN A 53 -23.26 6.81 -2.46
C ASN A 53 -23.36 5.30 -2.21
N PRO A 54 -22.26 4.53 -2.30
CA PRO A 54 -22.22 3.12 -1.90
C PRO A 54 -22.66 2.89 -0.45
N LYS A 55 -23.07 1.67 -0.13
CA LYS A 55 -23.54 1.25 1.19
C LYS A 55 -22.44 0.60 2.02
N ASP A 56 -22.39 0.96 3.29
CA ASP A 56 -21.36 0.53 4.22
C ASP A 56 -21.68 -0.84 4.84
N MET A 57 -20.64 -1.65 4.95
CA MET A 57 -20.52 -2.73 5.93
C MET A 57 -19.85 -2.20 7.20
N LEU A 58 -20.28 -2.72 8.34
CA LEU A 58 -19.76 -2.33 9.65
C LEU A 58 -18.72 -3.34 10.14
N GLY A 59 -17.50 -2.86 10.33
CA GLY A 59 -16.42 -3.58 11.00
C GLY A 59 -16.15 -2.97 12.38
N VAL A 60 -15.81 -3.79 13.37
CA VAL A 60 -15.34 -3.28 14.66
C VAL A 60 -13.99 -3.85 14.98
N ARG A 61 -13.07 -2.97 15.35
CA ARG A 61 -11.72 -3.30 15.80
C ARG A 61 -11.48 -2.69 17.16
N VAL A 62 -10.87 -3.49 18.04
CA VAL A 62 -10.33 -3.02 19.31
C VAL A 62 -8.88 -3.43 19.41
N GLY A 63 -8.02 -2.50 19.81
CA GLY A 63 -6.61 -2.76 20.03
C GLY A 63 -5.98 -1.81 21.03
N ILE A 64 -4.73 -2.08 21.38
CA ILE A 64 -3.92 -1.25 22.27
C ILE A 64 -2.93 -0.48 21.38
N ILE A 65 -2.79 0.82 21.58
CA ILE A 65 -1.84 1.62 20.81
C ILE A 65 -0.42 1.24 21.22
N ASN A 66 0.36 0.80 20.23
CA ASN A 66 1.77 0.52 20.37
C ASN A 66 2.55 1.84 20.28
N LYS A 67 3.03 2.33 21.41
CA LYS A 67 3.70 3.65 21.48
C LYS A 67 4.97 3.70 20.64
N GLU A 68 5.80 2.67 20.70
CA GLU A 68 7.08 2.63 19.98
C GLU A 68 6.86 2.64 18.46
N GLY A 69 5.96 1.79 17.95
CA GLY A 69 5.60 1.77 16.53
C GLY A 69 4.93 3.08 16.08
N THR A 70 4.08 3.66 16.93
CA THR A 70 3.48 4.98 16.66
C THR A 70 4.53 6.08 16.58
N ASP A 71 5.47 6.13 17.53
CA ASP A 71 6.55 7.11 17.55
C ASP A 71 7.45 6.97 16.29
N LEU A 72 7.67 5.75 15.80
CA LEU A 72 8.36 5.49 14.54
C LEU A 72 7.59 6.02 13.32
N ILE A 73 6.30 5.75 13.20
CA ILE A 73 5.45 6.26 12.11
C ILE A 73 5.48 7.80 12.09
N LEU A 74 5.41 8.43 13.26
CA LEU A 74 5.47 9.89 13.38
C LEU A 74 6.83 10.46 12.96
N LYS A 75 7.94 9.75 13.21
CA LYS A 75 9.25 10.15 12.67
C LYS A 75 9.27 10.13 11.15
N PHE A 76 8.71 9.10 10.51
CA PHE A 76 8.58 9.08 9.05
C PHE A 76 7.77 10.29 8.54
N LYS A 77 6.63 10.57 9.18
CA LYS A 77 5.77 11.71 8.83
C LYS A 77 6.49 13.06 8.93
N GLN A 78 7.42 13.25 9.87
CA GLN A 78 8.16 14.51 10.05
C GLN A 78 9.00 14.90 8.83
N HIS A 79 9.47 13.92 8.04
CA HIS A 79 10.28 14.16 6.84
C HIS A 79 9.47 14.45 5.58
N MET A 80 8.13 14.37 5.63
CA MET A 80 7.26 14.57 4.47
C MET A 80 7.51 15.88 3.70
N PRO A 81 7.72 17.04 4.34
CA PRO A 81 8.02 18.29 3.63
C PRO A 81 9.37 18.23 2.87
N GLU A 82 10.35 17.48 3.37
CA GLU A 82 11.65 17.31 2.71
C GLU A 82 11.51 16.37 1.49
N LEU A 83 10.80 15.25 1.66
CA LEU A 83 10.52 14.30 0.58
C LEU A 83 9.71 14.93 -0.56
N ALA A 84 8.73 15.78 -0.24
CA ALA A 84 7.95 16.53 -1.23
C ALA A 84 8.83 17.37 -2.17
N LYS A 85 9.94 17.92 -1.66
CA LYS A 85 10.91 18.71 -2.46
C LYS A 85 11.79 17.83 -3.34
N LEU A 86 12.00 16.57 -2.96
CA LEU A 86 12.82 15.60 -3.69
C LEU A 86 12.02 14.81 -4.74
N MET A 87 10.69 14.94 -4.76
CA MET A 87 9.84 14.31 -5.75
C MET A 87 10.24 14.74 -7.18
N PRO A 88 10.29 13.80 -8.15
CA PRO A 88 10.55 14.15 -9.53
C PRO A 88 9.55 15.18 -10.03
N TYR A 89 10.05 16.17 -10.79
CA TYR A 89 9.23 17.21 -11.39
C TYR A 89 8.43 18.08 -10.41
N ALA A 90 8.82 18.18 -9.14
CA ALA A 90 8.07 18.91 -8.11
C ALA A 90 7.66 20.36 -8.48
N GLY A 91 8.36 21.01 -9.41
CA GLY A 91 8.00 22.33 -9.93
C GLY A 91 6.95 22.36 -11.06
N GLN A 92 6.43 21.21 -11.50
CA GLN A 92 5.50 21.08 -12.64
C GLN A 92 4.07 20.73 -12.22
N TYR A 93 3.82 20.51 -10.93
CA TYR A 93 2.50 20.17 -10.39
C TYR A 93 2.31 20.75 -9.00
N HIS A 94 1.05 20.77 -8.55
CA HIS A 94 0.72 21.08 -7.18
C HIS A 94 0.77 19.81 -6.32
N GLN A 95 1.31 19.92 -5.11
CA GLN A 95 1.37 18.85 -4.11
C GLN A 95 0.44 19.15 -2.95
N SER A 96 -0.16 18.10 -2.38
CA SER A 96 -1.05 18.24 -1.21
C SER A 96 -0.29 18.59 0.08
N VAL A 97 0.99 18.23 0.16
CA VAL A 97 1.89 18.59 1.26
C VAL A 97 2.37 20.02 1.03
N SER A 98 1.85 20.96 1.81
CA SER A 98 2.32 22.37 1.83
C SER A 98 3.11 22.65 3.11
N ASP A 99 4.03 23.62 3.06
CA ASP A 99 4.77 24.10 4.24
C ASP A 99 3.85 24.71 5.33
N ALA A 100 2.54 24.84 5.09
CA ALA A 100 1.60 25.60 5.95
C ALA A 100 0.28 24.88 6.29
N GLY A 101 0.08 23.62 5.92
CA GLY A 101 -1.14 22.87 6.23
C GLY A 101 -0.90 21.77 7.25
N GLU A 102 -1.53 21.84 8.43
CA GLU A 102 -1.66 20.66 9.30
C GLU A 102 -2.37 19.57 8.49
N LEU A 103 -1.62 18.53 8.09
CA LEU A 103 -2.20 17.24 7.78
C LEU A 103 -2.98 16.81 9.01
N LYS A 104 -4.31 17.01 8.98
CA LYS A 104 -5.27 16.49 9.97
C LYS A 104 -5.35 14.97 9.88
N GLN A 105 -4.21 14.29 9.78
CA GLN A 105 -4.07 12.86 9.69
C GLN A 105 -3.34 12.39 10.92
N THR A 106 -4.06 11.76 11.85
CA THR A 106 -3.43 11.05 12.97
C THR A 106 -2.96 9.68 12.50
N MET A 107 -1.96 9.12 13.16
CA MET A 107 -1.40 7.82 12.80
C MET A 107 -1.09 7.03 14.07
N VAL A 108 -1.47 5.75 14.09
CA VAL A 108 -1.19 4.85 15.22
C VAL A 108 -0.81 3.46 14.74
N ASP A 109 0.17 2.87 15.41
CA ASP A 109 0.41 1.43 15.34
C ASP A 109 -0.37 0.75 16.45
N VAL A 110 -1.07 -0.34 16.13
CA VAL A 110 -2.10 -0.92 16.99
C VAL A 110 -1.86 -2.40 17.18
N ASP A 111 -1.71 -2.78 18.44
CA ASP A 111 -1.79 -4.15 18.90
C ASP A 111 -3.27 -4.60 18.90
N VAL A 112 -3.75 -5.18 17.80
CA VAL A 112 -5.12 -5.66 17.60
C VAL A 112 -5.45 -6.78 18.59
N VAL A 113 -6.52 -6.57 19.37
CA VAL A 113 -7.04 -7.51 20.37
C VAL A 113 -8.27 -8.24 19.87
N ALA A 114 -9.15 -7.54 19.14
CA ALA A 114 -10.39 -8.10 18.63
C ALA A 114 -10.79 -7.48 17.29
N LEU A 115 -11.34 -8.32 16.41
CA LEU A 115 -12.01 -7.97 15.17
C LEU A 115 -13.40 -8.60 15.17
N THR A 116 -14.42 -7.86 14.73
CA THR A 116 -15.79 -8.38 14.52
C THR A 116 -16.48 -7.62 13.39
N GLY A 117 -17.66 -8.10 12.97
CA GLY A 117 -18.36 -7.61 11.80
C GLY A 117 -17.57 -7.83 10.52
N ASP A 118 -17.59 -6.85 9.62
CA ASP A 118 -16.87 -6.85 8.35
C ASP A 118 -15.38 -7.21 8.50
N TYR A 119 -14.73 -6.71 9.56
CA TYR A 119 -13.31 -6.96 9.82
C TYR A 119 -12.95 -8.38 10.26
N ALA A 120 -13.93 -9.17 10.73
CA ALA A 120 -13.71 -10.57 11.06
C ALA A 120 -14.04 -11.52 9.91
N GLN A 121 -14.55 -11.00 8.78
CA GLN A 121 -14.80 -11.83 7.62
C GLN A 121 -13.48 -12.28 7.01
N CYS A 122 -13.29 -13.59 6.85
CA CYS A 122 -12.10 -14.16 6.25
C CYS A 122 -12.15 -14.04 4.71
N ARG A 123 -11.86 -12.85 4.17
CA ARG A 123 -11.84 -12.57 2.72
C ARG A 123 -10.47 -12.78 2.08
N GLY A 124 -9.79 -13.86 2.43
CA GLY A 124 -8.47 -14.21 1.89
C GLY A 124 -7.27 -13.43 2.45
N ALA A 125 -7.50 -12.25 3.06
CA ALA A 125 -6.53 -11.50 3.85
C ALA A 125 -7.24 -10.60 4.87
N ILE A 126 -6.52 -10.19 5.92
CA ILE A 126 -6.96 -9.11 6.83
C ILE A 126 -6.18 -7.85 6.44
N THR A 127 -6.86 -6.72 6.36
CA THR A 127 -6.25 -5.41 6.07
C THR A 127 -5.08 -5.13 7.02
N THR A 128 -3.94 -4.67 6.51
CA THR A 128 -2.71 -4.42 7.31
C THR A 128 -2.61 -2.99 7.85
N ALA A 129 -3.21 -2.02 7.15
CA ALA A 129 -3.35 -0.63 7.56
C ALA A 129 -4.64 -0.06 6.96
N GLN A 130 -5.25 0.92 7.63
CA GLN A 130 -6.50 1.49 7.17
C GLN A 130 -6.60 2.98 7.50
N ASN A 131 -7.01 3.76 6.49
CA ASN A 131 -7.15 5.20 6.58
C ASN A 131 -8.63 5.61 6.54
N LEU A 132 -9.18 6.01 7.69
CA LEU A 132 -10.59 6.39 7.83
C LEU A 132 -10.74 7.81 8.38
N PRO A 133 -11.92 8.45 8.28
CA PRO A 133 -13.08 8.04 7.49
C PRO A 133 -12.85 8.15 5.96
N ASN A 134 -13.64 7.42 5.18
CA ASN A 134 -13.63 7.50 3.72
C ASN A 134 -14.11 8.86 3.18
N ASN A 135 -13.74 9.17 1.93
CA ASN A 135 -14.00 10.49 1.30
C ASN A 135 -15.50 10.82 1.15
N ASP A 136 -16.34 9.80 1.02
CA ASP A 136 -17.79 9.93 0.88
C ASP A 136 -18.46 10.34 2.21
N LYS A 137 -17.78 10.17 3.35
CA LYS A 137 -18.34 10.45 4.68
C LYS A 137 -18.46 11.94 4.93
N LEU A 138 -19.56 12.31 5.58
CA LEU A 138 -19.89 13.70 5.91
C LEU A 138 -18.81 14.38 6.76
N ALA A 139 -18.09 13.62 7.60
CA ALA A 139 -16.99 14.13 8.41
C ALA A 139 -15.88 14.75 7.55
N ILE A 140 -15.48 14.06 6.48
CA ILE A 140 -14.48 14.56 5.52
C ILE A 140 -15.03 15.72 4.69
N LYS A 141 -16.25 15.57 4.14
CA LYS A 141 -16.93 16.61 3.35
C LYS A 141 -17.13 17.93 4.12
N THR A 142 -17.11 17.89 5.46
CA THR A 142 -17.25 19.06 6.33
C THR A 142 -15.96 19.42 7.08
N GLY A 143 -14.79 19.07 6.53
CA GLY A 143 -13.48 19.53 6.99
C GLY A 143 -12.88 18.76 8.18
N GLY A 144 -13.35 17.55 8.44
CA GLY A 144 -12.79 16.61 9.42
C GLY A 144 -11.42 16.06 9.00
N GLY A 145 -10.71 15.50 9.98
CA GLY A 145 -9.45 14.82 9.76
C GLY A 145 -9.62 13.35 9.35
N ARG A 146 -8.49 12.69 9.17
CA ARG A 146 -8.34 11.25 8.96
C ARG A 146 -7.47 10.64 10.04
N ARG A 147 -7.51 9.33 10.15
CA ARG A 147 -6.66 8.53 11.02
C ARG A 147 -6.24 7.28 10.29
N ASN A 148 -4.93 7.10 10.20
CA ASN A 148 -4.34 5.87 9.72
C ASN A 148 -4.03 4.95 10.90
N ALA A 149 -4.44 3.71 10.83
CA ALA A 149 -4.20 2.73 11.86
C ALA A 149 -3.58 1.47 11.26
N TYR A 150 -2.39 1.12 11.76
CA TYR A 150 -1.59 -0.01 11.31
C TYR A 150 -1.78 -1.20 12.25
N HIS A 151 -2.03 -2.38 11.71
CA HIS A 151 -2.41 -3.57 12.49
C HIS A 151 -1.22 -4.50 12.73
N ARG A 152 -0.59 -4.41 13.89
CA ARG A 152 0.65 -5.15 14.17
C ARG A 152 0.48 -6.68 14.13
N GLN A 153 -0.60 -7.22 14.69
CA GLN A 153 -0.84 -8.66 14.82
C GLN A 153 -1.10 -9.30 13.46
N VAL A 154 -1.69 -8.55 12.52
CA VAL A 154 -1.85 -8.99 11.14
C VAL A 154 -0.48 -9.14 10.48
N ARG A 155 0.41 -8.16 10.66
CA ARG A 155 1.81 -8.23 10.15
C ARG A 155 2.59 -9.40 10.77
N MET A 156 2.41 -9.64 12.07
CA MET A 156 3.05 -10.73 12.80
C MET A 156 2.48 -12.12 12.48
N SER A 157 1.37 -12.22 11.73
CA SER A 157 0.67 -13.49 11.47
C SER A 157 1.35 -14.40 10.42
N GLY A 158 2.52 -13.99 9.92
CA GLY A 158 3.30 -14.69 8.92
C GLY A 158 3.59 -16.17 9.23
N ASP A 159 4.14 -16.86 8.24
CA ASP A 159 4.55 -18.26 8.36
C ASP A 159 6.07 -18.36 8.27
N PRO A 160 6.79 -18.32 9.41
CA PRO A 160 8.25 -18.32 9.43
C PRO A 160 8.85 -19.55 8.74
N GLU A 161 8.21 -20.72 8.89
CA GLU A 161 8.70 -21.97 8.32
C GLU A 161 8.51 -21.99 6.80
N ARG A 162 7.36 -21.51 6.30
CA ARG A 162 7.16 -21.33 4.86
C ARG A 162 8.14 -20.31 4.29
N ASN A 163 8.35 -19.18 4.96
CA ASN A 163 9.28 -18.15 4.51
C ASN A 163 10.72 -18.69 4.46
N ARG A 164 11.16 -19.45 5.46
CA ARG A 164 12.46 -20.13 5.43
C ARG A 164 12.62 -21.02 4.19
N LYS A 165 11.63 -21.87 3.91
CA LYS A 165 11.63 -22.74 2.71
C LYS A 165 11.62 -21.95 1.39
N LEU A 166 10.90 -20.83 1.36
CA LEU A 166 10.87 -19.93 0.20
C LEU A 166 12.25 -19.34 -0.05
N LEU A 167 12.91 -18.82 0.99
CA LEU A 167 14.27 -18.27 0.90
C LEU A 167 15.28 -19.33 0.43
N GLU A 168 15.23 -20.54 0.98
CA GLU A 168 16.14 -21.62 0.57
C GLU A 168 16.05 -21.96 -0.93
N ARG A 169 14.85 -21.87 -1.50
CA ARG A 169 14.58 -22.23 -2.89
C ARG A 169 14.78 -21.09 -3.89
N LEU A 170 14.45 -19.86 -3.51
CA LEU A 170 14.34 -18.73 -4.46
C LEU A 170 15.30 -17.57 -4.16
N VAL A 171 16.03 -17.60 -3.04
CA VAL A 171 16.85 -16.47 -2.62
C VAL A 171 18.27 -16.94 -2.30
N ALA A 172 19.27 -16.21 -2.79
CA ALA A 172 20.66 -16.55 -2.56
C ALA A 172 21.03 -16.42 -1.06
N PRO A 173 21.87 -17.33 -0.50
CA PRO A 173 22.12 -17.40 0.94
C PRO A 173 22.62 -16.09 1.58
N GLU A 174 23.35 -15.26 0.85
CA GLU A 174 23.86 -13.97 1.34
C GLU A 174 22.77 -12.93 1.61
N LEU A 175 21.58 -13.10 1.00
CA LEU A 175 20.42 -12.24 1.21
C LEU A 175 19.53 -12.74 2.37
N HIS A 176 19.69 -13.97 2.85
CA HIS A 176 18.81 -14.53 3.90
C HIS A 176 18.82 -13.69 5.17
N LYS A 177 19.98 -13.14 5.54
CA LYS A 177 20.13 -12.25 6.71
C LYS A 177 19.39 -10.90 6.57
N TYR A 178 19.05 -10.52 5.34
CA TYR A 178 18.31 -9.29 5.06
C TYR A 178 16.81 -9.55 4.88
N PHE A 179 16.33 -10.79 4.93
CA PHE A 179 14.88 -11.01 4.93
C PHE A 179 14.30 -10.78 6.33
N ASP A 180 13.46 -9.76 6.46
CA ASP A 180 12.79 -9.39 7.71
C ASP A 180 11.36 -8.90 7.42
N LEU A 181 10.35 -9.61 7.92
CA LEU A 181 8.94 -9.22 7.72
C LEU A 181 8.59 -7.91 8.42
N GLU A 182 9.29 -7.53 9.49
CA GLU A 182 9.04 -6.23 10.13
C GLU A 182 9.54 -5.08 9.23
N ALA A 183 10.50 -5.33 8.33
CA ALA A 183 10.91 -4.33 7.34
C ALA A 183 9.80 -4.02 6.31
N ASP A 184 8.86 -4.95 6.09
CA ASP A 184 7.66 -4.69 5.29
C ASP A 184 6.79 -3.60 5.91
N HIS A 185 6.76 -3.50 7.25
CA HIS A 185 6.02 -2.43 7.92
C HIS A 185 6.54 -1.05 7.53
N LEU A 186 7.86 -0.88 7.42
CA LEU A 186 8.49 0.37 7.00
C LEU A 186 8.08 0.74 5.59
N PHE A 187 8.04 -0.25 4.67
CA PHE A 187 7.48 -0.06 3.34
C PHE A 187 6.02 0.39 3.38
N VAL A 188 5.17 -0.23 4.21
CA VAL A 188 3.75 0.16 4.33
C VAL A 188 3.63 1.59 4.86
N ILE A 189 4.45 2.01 5.83
CA ILE A 189 4.47 3.41 6.30
C ILE A 189 4.82 4.36 5.16
N GLY A 190 5.87 4.04 4.40
CA GLY A 190 6.29 4.84 3.25
C GLY A 190 5.24 4.89 2.14
N HIS A 191 4.51 3.80 1.90
CA HIS A 191 3.42 3.72 0.91
C HIS A 191 2.28 4.66 1.26
N GLU A 192 1.80 4.57 2.51
CA GLU A 192 0.72 5.43 3.02
C GLU A 192 1.09 6.91 2.97
N ASN A 193 2.35 7.23 3.26
CA ASN A 193 2.91 8.56 3.08
C ASN A 193 2.98 8.96 1.60
N GLY A 194 3.35 8.02 0.72
CA GLY A 194 3.46 8.21 -0.72
C GLY A 194 2.17 8.70 -1.38
N HIS A 195 0.99 8.30 -0.89
CA HIS A 195 -0.28 8.86 -1.35
C HIS A 195 -0.40 10.38 -1.18
N SER A 196 0.27 10.96 -0.18
CA SER A 196 0.25 12.40 0.06
C SER A 196 1.26 13.16 -0.81
N LEU A 197 2.20 12.47 -1.45
CA LEU A 197 3.26 13.06 -2.26
C LEU A 197 2.91 13.04 -3.76
N GLY A 198 3.53 13.96 -4.50
CA GLY A 198 3.39 14.01 -5.96
C GLY A 198 2.15 14.76 -6.46
N PRO A 199 1.83 14.61 -7.76
CA PRO A 199 0.69 15.28 -8.40
C PRO A 199 -0.64 14.99 -7.70
N ASP A 200 -1.46 16.02 -7.54
CA ASP A 200 -2.74 15.93 -6.85
C ASP A 200 -3.86 15.21 -7.63
N ASN A 201 -5.06 15.19 -7.04
CA ASN A 201 -6.25 14.53 -7.58
C ASN A 201 -6.63 14.97 -9.01
N GLU A 202 -6.24 16.17 -9.47
CA GLU A 202 -6.56 16.64 -10.82
C GLU A 202 -5.86 15.75 -11.87
N TYR A 203 -4.58 15.45 -11.66
CA TYR A 203 -3.77 14.62 -12.54
C TYR A 203 -4.27 13.18 -12.55
N GLN A 204 -4.57 12.66 -11.36
CA GLN A 204 -5.06 11.29 -11.19
C GLN A 204 -6.38 11.05 -11.96
N ARG A 205 -7.35 11.97 -11.88
CA ARG A 205 -8.66 11.82 -12.55
C ARG A 205 -8.54 11.74 -14.08
N ALA A 206 -7.55 12.41 -14.66
CA ALA A 206 -7.35 12.42 -16.10
C ALA A 206 -6.84 11.08 -16.68
N LEU A 207 -6.41 10.14 -15.82
CA LEU A 207 -5.95 8.81 -16.24
C LEU A 207 -7.09 7.80 -16.48
N GLY A 208 -8.34 8.19 -16.22
CA GLY A 208 -9.51 7.33 -16.45
C GLY A 208 -9.45 6.04 -15.62
N LEU A 209 -9.67 4.90 -16.28
CA LEU A 209 -9.72 3.56 -15.66
C LEU A 209 -8.40 3.16 -14.98
N TYR A 210 -7.27 3.78 -15.36
CA TYR A 210 -5.94 3.45 -14.81
C TYR A 210 -5.55 4.29 -13.60
N LYS A 211 -6.40 5.23 -13.18
CA LYS A 211 -6.15 6.12 -12.04
C LYS A 211 -5.65 5.36 -10.81
N SER A 212 -6.41 4.37 -10.36
CA SER A 212 -6.11 3.66 -9.11
C SER A 212 -4.80 2.89 -9.22
N THR A 213 -4.60 2.15 -10.32
CA THR A 213 -3.35 1.41 -10.55
C THR A 213 -2.12 2.33 -10.51
N VAL A 214 -2.16 3.48 -11.19
CA VAL A 214 -1.03 4.42 -11.24
C VAL A 214 -0.80 5.12 -9.90
N GLU A 215 -1.85 5.37 -9.13
CA GLU A 215 -1.72 5.97 -7.79
C GLU A 215 -1.13 5.00 -6.76
N GLU A 216 -1.50 3.72 -6.81
CA GLU A 216 -0.91 2.66 -6.00
C GLU A 216 0.56 2.43 -6.37
N GLU A 217 0.86 2.34 -7.67
CA GLU A 217 2.23 2.29 -8.20
C GLU A 217 3.05 3.44 -7.65
N LYS A 218 2.54 4.68 -7.73
CA LYS A 218 3.22 5.87 -7.17
C LYS A 218 3.50 5.69 -5.68
N ALA A 219 2.53 5.29 -4.89
CA ALA A 219 2.69 5.12 -3.45
C ALA A 219 3.78 4.08 -3.11
N ASP A 220 3.77 2.93 -3.79
CA ASP A 220 4.76 1.87 -3.63
C ASP A 220 6.18 2.33 -3.99
N VAL A 221 6.36 2.95 -5.16
CA VAL A 221 7.69 3.35 -5.61
C VAL A 221 8.23 4.57 -4.86
N VAL A 222 7.36 5.50 -4.41
CA VAL A 222 7.74 6.57 -3.49
C VAL A 222 8.29 5.99 -2.18
N SER A 223 7.60 4.98 -1.63
CA SER A 223 8.02 4.32 -0.39
C SER A 223 9.47 3.86 -0.47
N ILE A 224 9.80 3.06 -1.50
CA ILE A 224 11.12 2.46 -1.65
C ILE A 224 12.17 3.48 -2.10
N ALA A 225 11.83 4.39 -3.01
CA ALA A 225 12.74 5.39 -3.54
C ALA A 225 13.30 6.30 -2.44
N PHE A 226 12.51 6.63 -1.42
CA PHE A 226 12.91 7.55 -0.36
C PHE A 226 13.45 6.89 0.90
N MET A 227 13.56 5.55 0.96
CA MET A 227 14.21 4.89 2.09
C MET A 227 15.63 5.39 2.41
N PRO A 228 16.49 5.70 1.41
CA PRO A 228 17.79 6.29 1.68
C PRO A 228 17.73 7.67 2.35
N GLU A 229 16.67 8.45 2.15
CA GLU A 229 16.50 9.73 2.85
C GLU A 229 16.25 9.52 4.35
N TYR A 230 15.52 8.46 4.72
CA TYR A 230 15.36 8.07 6.12
C TYR A 230 16.66 7.53 6.74
N VAL A 231 17.57 6.95 5.94
CA VAL A 231 18.94 6.63 6.40
C VAL A 231 19.75 7.89 6.67
N LYS A 232 19.74 8.86 5.73
CA LYS A 232 20.43 10.15 5.90
C LYS A 232 19.93 10.92 7.13
N ALA A 233 18.64 10.82 7.42
CA ALA A 233 18.01 11.41 8.60
C ALA A 233 18.28 10.62 9.91
N GLY A 234 18.88 9.43 9.86
CA GLY A 234 19.13 8.59 11.02
C GLY A 234 17.87 7.94 11.62
N VAL A 235 16.78 7.86 10.85
CA VAL A 235 15.53 7.18 11.26
C VAL A 235 15.69 5.67 11.15
N ILE A 236 16.39 5.20 10.11
CA ILE A 236 16.78 3.81 9.90
C ILE A 236 18.28 3.74 9.57
N ASP A 237 18.88 2.55 9.64
CA ASP A 237 20.28 2.34 9.25
C ASP A 237 20.42 1.63 7.88
N GLU A 238 21.65 1.54 7.39
CA GLU A 238 21.99 0.88 6.11
C GLU A 238 21.63 -0.60 6.08
N GLU A 239 21.70 -1.29 7.22
CA GLU A 239 21.30 -2.70 7.30
C GLU A 239 19.79 -2.84 7.14
N THR A 240 19.03 -1.96 7.79
CA THR A 240 17.56 -1.88 7.67
C THR A 240 17.16 -1.53 6.25
N LEU A 241 17.88 -0.63 5.56
CA LEU A 241 17.64 -0.35 4.14
C LEU A 241 17.76 -1.61 3.28
N LYS A 242 18.83 -2.40 3.48
CA LYS A 242 18.99 -3.69 2.78
C LYS A 242 17.90 -4.69 3.13
N LYS A 243 17.41 -4.66 4.38
CA LYS A 243 16.27 -5.47 4.80
C LYS A 243 15.00 -5.09 4.06
N ILE A 244 14.69 -3.79 3.99
CA ILE A 244 13.52 -3.28 3.26
C ILE A 244 13.57 -3.71 1.79
N TYR A 245 14.70 -3.52 1.10
CA TYR A 245 14.83 -3.90 -0.31
C TYR A 245 14.71 -5.42 -0.51
N THR A 246 15.37 -6.21 0.32
CA THR A 246 15.33 -7.68 0.20
C THR A 246 13.94 -8.23 0.50
N THR A 247 13.32 -7.79 1.60
CA THR A 247 11.95 -8.18 1.95
C THR A 247 10.98 -7.73 0.88
N TRP A 248 11.04 -6.49 0.39
CA TRP A 248 10.12 -6.02 -0.64
C TRP A 248 10.16 -6.91 -1.89
N VAL A 249 11.35 -7.22 -2.41
CA VAL A 249 11.49 -8.10 -3.59
C VAL A 249 11.02 -9.53 -3.29
N ALA A 250 11.54 -10.16 -2.23
CA ALA A 250 11.29 -11.58 -1.97
C ALA A 250 9.91 -11.88 -1.38
N TYR A 251 9.29 -10.91 -0.70
CA TYR A 251 7.98 -11.07 -0.05
C TYR A 251 6.82 -10.54 -0.91
N ARG A 252 6.94 -9.34 -1.49
CA ARG A 252 5.87 -8.73 -2.28
C ARG A 252 5.93 -9.07 -3.76
N LEU A 253 7.11 -8.91 -4.37
CA LEU A 253 7.24 -9.05 -5.83
C LEU A 253 7.24 -10.51 -6.29
N PHE A 254 7.43 -11.45 -5.36
CA PHE A 254 7.26 -12.87 -5.63
C PHE A 254 5.77 -13.20 -5.64
N LEU A 255 5.15 -13.12 -6.81
CA LEU A 255 3.72 -13.39 -6.99
C LEU A 255 3.42 -14.90 -7.10
N LYS A 256 2.31 -15.32 -6.48
CA LYS A 256 1.84 -16.73 -6.51
C LYS A 256 1.13 -17.13 -7.80
N ALA A 257 0.64 -16.15 -8.54
CA ALA A 257 -0.10 -16.30 -9.78
C ALA A 257 -0.07 -14.98 -10.55
N GLN A 258 -0.40 -15.03 -11.85
CA GLN A 258 -0.57 -13.84 -12.67
C GLN A 258 -1.67 -12.95 -12.06
N PRO A 259 -1.38 -11.69 -11.73
CA PRO A 259 -2.32 -10.81 -11.07
C PRO A 259 -3.41 -10.33 -12.04
N LEU A 260 -4.65 -10.22 -11.53
CA LEU A 260 -5.77 -9.60 -12.23
C LEU A 260 -6.22 -8.29 -11.56
N GLU A 261 -5.89 -8.11 -10.29
CA GLU A 261 -6.26 -6.94 -9.47
C GLU A 261 -5.22 -5.83 -9.62
N ALA A 262 -5.69 -4.58 -9.69
CA ALA A 262 -4.85 -3.40 -9.94
C ALA A 262 -3.63 -3.26 -9.03
N HIS A 263 -3.77 -3.47 -7.71
CA HIS A 263 -2.65 -3.37 -6.77
C HIS A 263 -1.58 -4.45 -7.05
N ARG A 264 -2.01 -5.69 -7.26
CA ARG A 264 -1.09 -6.81 -7.57
C ARG A 264 -0.49 -6.72 -8.97
N VAL A 265 -1.13 -5.99 -9.88
CA VAL A 265 -0.56 -5.63 -11.19
C VAL A 265 0.64 -4.70 -11.02
N GLY A 266 0.60 -3.75 -10.07
CA GLY A 266 1.75 -2.91 -9.70
C GLY A 266 2.96 -3.74 -9.24
N GLU A 267 2.75 -4.76 -8.39
CA GLU A 267 3.82 -5.67 -7.97
C GLU A 267 4.52 -6.36 -9.16
N LEU A 268 3.79 -6.69 -10.23
CA LEU A 268 4.39 -7.25 -11.45
C LEU A 268 5.15 -6.20 -12.27
N ILE A 269 4.67 -4.95 -12.29
CA ILE A 269 5.38 -3.81 -12.90
C ILE A 269 6.72 -3.61 -12.21
N HIS A 270 6.73 -3.52 -10.87
CA HIS A 270 7.94 -3.39 -10.07
C HIS A 270 8.92 -4.54 -10.34
N PHE A 271 8.44 -5.79 -10.31
CA PHE A 271 9.27 -6.96 -10.56
C PHE A 271 9.99 -6.85 -11.91
N ASN A 272 9.23 -6.62 -12.98
CA ASN A 272 9.79 -6.58 -14.33
C ASN A 272 10.69 -5.37 -14.54
N PHE A 273 10.29 -4.18 -14.07
CA PHE A 273 11.10 -2.97 -14.20
C PHE A 273 12.47 -3.13 -13.52
N LEU A 274 12.48 -3.59 -12.27
CA LEU A 274 13.69 -3.75 -11.47
C LEU A 274 14.61 -4.82 -12.05
N HIS A 275 14.02 -5.93 -12.50
CA HIS A 275 14.75 -7.00 -13.16
C HIS A 275 15.40 -6.52 -14.48
N ASP A 276 14.61 -5.89 -15.36
CA ASP A 276 15.07 -5.47 -16.68
C ASP A 276 16.12 -4.36 -16.63
N ASN A 277 16.13 -3.56 -15.55
CA ASN A 277 17.11 -2.50 -15.31
C ASN A 277 18.25 -2.93 -14.37
N GLY A 278 18.33 -4.21 -13.98
CA GLY A 278 19.46 -4.78 -13.24
C GLY A 278 19.55 -4.36 -11.78
N ALA A 279 18.42 -4.01 -11.15
CA ALA A 279 18.34 -3.82 -9.69
C ALA A 279 18.47 -5.17 -8.94
N PHE A 280 17.99 -6.24 -9.57
CA PHE A 280 18.19 -7.62 -9.13
C PHE A 280 18.26 -8.56 -10.35
N TRP A 281 18.75 -9.78 -10.14
CA TRP A 281 18.78 -10.82 -11.17
C TRP A 281 18.60 -12.21 -10.53
N PHE A 282 18.37 -13.23 -11.36
CA PHE A 282 18.37 -14.63 -10.96
C PHE A 282 19.59 -15.35 -11.54
N ASP A 283 20.23 -16.21 -10.76
CA ASP A 283 21.31 -17.08 -11.23
C ASP A 283 20.78 -18.32 -11.97
N ASP A 284 21.69 -19.19 -12.42
CA ASP A 284 21.36 -20.43 -13.12
C ASP A 284 20.56 -21.43 -12.25
N GLU A 285 20.53 -21.25 -10.93
CA GLU A 285 19.74 -22.02 -9.98
C GLU A 285 18.37 -21.35 -9.67
N HIS A 286 18.02 -20.27 -10.38
CA HIS A 286 16.84 -19.44 -10.14
C HIS A 286 16.80 -18.78 -8.76
N LYS A 287 17.96 -18.48 -8.16
CA LYS A 287 18.03 -17.75 -6.89
C LYS A 287 18.22 -16.26 -7.13
N LEU A 288 17.46 -15.47 -6.38
CA LEU A 288 17.51 -14.00 -6.40
C LEU A 288 18.84 -13.50 -5.83
N HIS A 289 19.42 -12.54 -6.55
CA HIS A 289 20.53 -11.69 -6.15
C HIS A 289 20.14 -10.22 -6.31
N ILE A 290 20.55 -9.35 -5.39
CA ILE A 290 20.21 -7.91 -5.41
C ILE A 290 21.46 -7.06 -5.60
N ASN A 291 21.40 -6.11 -6.54
CA ASN A 291 22.42 -5.08 -6.71
C ASN A 291 22.06 -3.85 -5.86
N PHE A 292 22.45 -3.86 -4.59
CA PHE A 292 22.15 -2.77 -3.66
C PHE A 292 22.69 -1.40 -4.13
N ASP A 293 23.79 -1.37 -4.86
CA ASP A 293 24.39 -0.12 -5.37
C ASP A 293 23.55 0.53 -6.47
N LYS A 294 22.84 -0.28 -7.27
CA LYS A 294 21.94 0.21 -8.34
C LYS A 294 20.49 0.36 -7.89
N PHE A 295 20.10 -0.29 -6.79
CA PHE A 295 18.70 -0.48 -6.45
C PHE A 295 17.94 0.84 -6.33
N HIS A 296 18.49 1.80 -5.58
CA HIS A 296 17.88 3.11 -5.40
C HIS A 296 17.71 3.85 -6.75
N ASP A 297 18.76 3.90 -7.56
CA ASP A 297 18.73 4.63 -8.84
C ASP A 297 17.66 4.07 -9.79
N VAL A 298 17.50 2.74 -9.83
CA VAL A 298 16.48 2.09 -10.65
C VAL A 298 15.08 2.39 -10.11
N VAL A 299 14.84 2.29 -8.81
CA VAL A 299 13.54 2.62 -8.22
C VAL A 299 13.20 4.10 -8.42
N TYR A 300 14.17 5.01 -8.28
CA TYR A 300 13.96 6.44 -8.52
C TYR A 300 13.67 6.74 -10.00
N ALA A 301 14.30 6.01 -10.93
CA ALA A 301 13.96 6.09 -12.35
C ALA A 301 12.53 5.61 -12.63
N MET A 302 12.08 4.54 -11.97
CA MET A 302 10.70 4.07 -12.04
C MET A 302 9.71 5.12 -11.50
N LEU A 303 10.00 5.71 -10.33
CA LEU A 303 9.22 6.82 -9.77
C LEU A 303 9.10 7.98 -10.76
N LYS A 304 10.20 8.34 -11.43
CA LYS A 304 10.20 9.39 -12.46
C LYS A 304 9.28 9.05 -13.63
N GLU A 305 9.32 7.83 -14.17
CA GLU A 305 8.41 7.37 -15.24
C GLU A 305 6.95 7.40 -14.76
N THR A 306 6.67 6.98 -13.53
CA THR A 306 5.32 7.03 -12.93
C THR A 306 4.79 8.46 -12.82
N ILE A 307 5.60 9.43 -12.38
CA ILE A 307 5.19 10.85 -12.33
C ILE A 307 4.99 11.43 -13.74
N GLU A 308 5.79 11.06 -14.72
CA GLU A 308 5.59 11.47 -16.13
C GLU A 308 4.24 10.97 -16.68
N VAL A 309 3.85 9.74 -16.34
CA VAL A 309 2.53 9.19 -16.70
C VAL A 309 1.42 10.05 -16.09
N GLN A 310 1.49 10.37 -14.80
CA GLN A 310 0.49 11.23 -14.15
C GLN A 310 0.43 12.64 -14.77
N LEU A 311 1.59 13.27 -15.00
CA LEU A 311 1.70 14.58 -15.64
C LEU A 311 1.12 14.62 -17.06
N SER A 312 1.18 13.48 -17.76
CA SER A 312 0.67 13.40 -19.12
C SER A 312 -0.84 13.53 -19.24
N LYS A 313 -1.58 13.29 -18.15
CA LYS A 313 -3.05 13.32 -18.12
C LYS A 313 -3.68 12.46 -19.25
N SER A 314 -3.02 11.38 -19.65
CA SER A 314 -3.41 10.51 -20.76
C SER A 314 -3.62 9.07 -20.29
N SER A 315 -4.85 8.60 -20.45
CA SER A 315 -5.23 7.21 -20.21
C SER A 315 -4.44 6.24 -21.10
N GLU A 316 -4.15 6.63 -22.35
CA GLU A 316 -3.39 5.83 -23.31
C GLU A 316 -1.94 5.64 -22.88
N LYS A 317 -1.30 6.70 -22.35
CA LYS A 317 0.05 6.60 -21.80
C LYS A 317 0.09 5.76 -20.53
N ALA A 318 -0.90 5.89 -19.66
CA ALA A 318 -1.02 5.03 -18.48
C ALA A 318 -1.17 3.56 -18.87
N LYS A 319 -2.03 3.26 -19.86
CA LYS A 319 -2.16 1.91 -20.41
C LYS A 319 -0.84 1.40 -20.98
N ALA A 320 -0.15 2.20 -21.79
CA ALA A 320 1.11 1.80 -22.41
C ALA A 320 2.20 1.50 -21.38
N PHE A 321 2.27 2.28 -20.30
CA PHE A 321 3.17 2.02 -19.17
C PHE A 321 2.83 0.68 -18.49
N ILE A 322 1.56 0.44 -18.17
CA ILE A 322 1.12 -0.80 -17.53
C ILE A 322 1.38 -2.01 -18.43
N ASP A 323 0.95 -1.96 -19.70
CA ASP A 323 1.12 -3.05 -20.66
C ASP A 323 2.60 -3.42 -20.87
N LYS A 324 3.49 -2.42 -20.86
CA LYS A 324 4.94 -2.60 -21.05
C LYS A 324 5.57 -3.50 -19.99
N TYR A 325 5.13 -3.38 -18.74
CA TYR A 325 5.76 -4.05 -17.59
C TYR A 325 4.89 -5.15 -16.95
N THR A 326 3.77 -5.55 -17.56
CA THR A 326 2.87 -6.58 -17.01
C THR A 326 3.01 -7.96 -17.66
N LYS A 327 4.15 -8.20 -18.32
CA LYS A 327 4.44 -9.50 -18.90
C LYS A 327 4.66 -10.55 -17.81
N TRP A 328 3.88 -11.64 -17.86
CA TRP A 328 4.08 -12.80 -17.00
C TRP A 328 5.23 -13.68 -17.52
N GLY A 329 6.45 -13.41 -17.04
CA GLY A 329 7.69 -14.02 -17.51
C GLY A 329 7.99 -15.42 -16.95
N LYS A 330 9.10 -16.01 -17.41
CA LYS A 330 9.56 -17.34 -16.97
C LYS A 330 9.89 -17.38 -15.48
N GLU A 331 10.59 -16.36 -14.97
CA GLU A 331 10.92 -16.29 -13.54
C GLU A 331 9.65 -16.15 -12.69
N SER A 332 8.69 -15.32 -13.10
CA SER A 332 7.42 -15.19 -12.39
C SER A 332 6.65 -16.51 -12.36
N GLN A 333 6.64 -17.27 -13.47
CA GLN A 333 6.05 -18.62 -13.53
C GLN A 333 6.77 -19.61 -12.60
N TYR A 334 8.10 -19.57 -12.55
CA TYR A 334 8.90 -20.43 -11.68
C TYR A 334 8.64 -20.12 -10.20
N ILE A 335 8.71 -18.84 -9.82
CA ILE A 335 8.40 -18.37 -8.46
C ILE A 335 6.99 -18.78 -8.04
N ALA A 336 5.99 -18.56 -8.91
CA ALA A 336 4.61 -18.95 -8.65
C ALA A 336 4.48 -20.47 -8.43
N LYS A 337 5.13 -21.28 -9.27
CA LYS A 337 5.19 -22.74 -9.10
C LYS A 337 5.77 -23.13 -7.73
N VAL A 338 6.93 -22.57 -7.37
CA VAL A 338 7.57 -22.83 -6.07
C VAL A 338 6.65 -22.45 -4.92
N GLN A 339 6.00 -21.29 -4.99
CA GLN A 339 5.09 -20.84 -3.94
C GLN A 339 3.84 -21.70 -3.80
N ASN A 340 3.32 -22.22 -4.90
CA ASN A 340 2.18 -23.14 -4.90
C ASN A 340 2.57 -24.50 -4.33
N GLU A 341 3.79 -25.00 -4.61
CA GLU A 341 4.33 -26.23 -4.00
C GLU A 341 4.53 -26.10 -2.48
N LEU A 342 4.90 -24.90 -2.00
CA LEU A 342 5.01 -24.63 -0.56
C LEU A 342 3.64 -24.57 0.15
N GLY A 343 2.55 -24.41 -0.61
CA GLY A 343 1.19 -24.31 -0.08
C GLY A 343 0.91 -23.04 0.72
N VAL A 344 -0.26 -23.02 1.34
CA VAL A 344 -0.69 -22.00 2.29
C VAL A 344 -0.67 -22.56 3.70
N LYS A 345 -0.50 -21.69 4.70
CA LYS A 345 -0.68 -22.04 6.10
C LYS A 345 -2.14 -22.49 6.28
N ASN A 346 -2.34 -23.71 6.76
CA ASN A 346 -3.68 -24.18 7.12
C ASN A 346 -4.13 -23.38 8.36
N TYR A 347 -5.07 -22.45 8.19
CA TYR A 347 -5.66 -21.71 9.29
C TYR A 347 -6.74 -22.58 9.95
N ILE A 348 -6.33 -23.35 10.97
CA ILE A 348 -7.18 -24.10 11.92
C ILE A 348 -8.02 -25.20 11.24
N TRP A 349 -7.99 -26.41 11.79
CA TRP A 349 -8.95 -27.44 11.41
C TRP A 349 -10.36 -26.96 11.73
N ILE A 350 -11.26 -26.97 10.73
CA ILE A 350 -12.66 -27.20 11.05
C ILE A 350 -12.72 -28.69 11.40
N GLU A 351 -12.82 -29.01 12.69
CA GLU A 351 -13.30 -30.32 13.07
C GLU A 351 -14.76 -30.41 12.61
N ASP A 352 -14.97 -30.94 11.41
CA ASP A 352 -16.27 -31.42 10.97
C ASP A 352 -16.62 -32.64 11.83
N ASN A 353 -17.22 -32.37 12.99
CA ASN A 353 -17.88 -33.38 13.82
C ASN A 353 -19.26 -33.72 13.22
N PHE A 354 -19.31 -34.11 11.94
CA PHE A 354 -20.52 -34.60 11.27
C PHE A 354 -20.57 -36.12 11.21
#